data_AF-A0A432QJ72-F1
#
_entry.id   AF-A0A432QJ72-F1
#
_cell.length_a   1.000
_cell.length_b   1.000
_cell.length_c   1.000
_cell.angle_alpha   90.00
_cell.angle_beta   90.00
_cell.angle_gamma   90.00
#
_symmetry.space_group_name_H-M   'P 1'
#
loop_
_entity.id
_entity.type
_entity.pdbx_description
1 polymer ?
#
loop_
_entity_poly.entity_id
_entity_poly.type
_entity_poly.pdbx_seq_one_letter_code
_entity_poly.pdbx_strand_id
1 'polypeptide(L)'
;KKGKYCGACHNGDDAFDAQTQCDSCHFVPTKRIVFTKPVKTVVFDHKIHVGKGKILCETCHKDVFVMGSGVLSGVQTFRSDDPTAKSKHLEELHEKLCGTCHNSDQAFGFQTRCTVCHIGVKGLQLMQGSEEENGVHEPAGH
;
A
#
# COMPACT_ATOMS: atom_id res chain seq x y z
N LYS A 1 -5.74 -15.81 14.17
CA LYS A 1 -5.90 -16.01 15.64
C LYS A 1 -5.16 -17.30 15.99
N LYS A 2 -4.21 -17.26 16.93
CA LYS A 2 -3.43 -18.45 17.32
C LYS A 2 -4.36 -19.57 17.80
N GLY A 3 -4.18 -20.79 17.28
CA GLY A 3 -4.96 -21.98 17.66
C GLY A 3 -6.43 -21.98 17.23
N LYS A 4 -6.85 -21.11 16.29
CA LYS A 4 -8.23 -21.05 15.78
C LYS A 4 -8.24 -21.01 14.25
N TYR A 5 -9.31 -21.55 13.65
CA TYR A 5 -9.49 -21.65 12.20
C TYR A 5 -8.28 -22.37 11.56
N CYS A 6 -7.74 -21.84 10.45
CA CYS A 6 -6.57 -22.39 9.78
C CYS A 6 -5.34 -22.50 10.71
N GLY A 7 -5.20 -21.58 11.68
CA GLY A 7 -4.10 -21.57 12.65
C GLY A 7 -4.20 -22.63 13.75
N ALA A 8 -5.18 -23.52 13.71
CA ALA A 8 -5.19 -24.74 14.52
C ALA A 8 -4.18 -25.77 13.99
N CYS A 9 -3.98 -25.83 12.67
CA CYS A 9 -3.03 -26.73 12.01
C CYS A 9 -1.83 -25.99 11.41
N HIS A 10 -2.03 -24.80 10.83
CA HIS A 10 -0.94 -23.96 10.30
C HIS A 10 -0.23 -23.19 11.42
N ASN A 11 0.41 -23.95 12.32
CA ASN A 11 1.03 -23.49 13.56
C ASN A 11 2.56 -23.59 13.56
N GLY A 12 3.17 -24.17 12.51
CA GLY A 12 4.61 -24.41 12.40
C GLY A 12 5.05 -25.82 12.81
N ASP A 13 4.15 -26.59 13.43
CA ASP A 13 4.39 -27.96 13.90
C ASP A 13 3.65 -28.98 13.03
N ASP A 14 2.31 -28.87 12.93
CA ASP A 14 1.47 -29.82 12.18
C ASP A 14 1.45 -29.53 10.67
N ALA A 15 1.55 -28.25 10.32
CA ALA A 15 1.66 -27.75 8.96
C ALA A 15 2.44 -26.43 8.96
N PHE A 16 2.66 -25.87 7.76
CA PHE A 16 3.39 -24.62 7.60
C PHE A 16 2.84 -23.48 8.48
N ASP A 17 3.71 -22.64 9.03
CA ASP A 17 3.33 -21.56 9.95
C ASP A 17 2.63 -20.40 9.22
N ALA A 18 1.36 -20.16 9.57
CA ALA A 18 0.56 -19.07 9.01
C ALA A 18 1.06 -17.66 9.39
N GLN A 19 1.97 -17.52 10.37
CA GLN A 19 2.51 -16.21 10.76
C GLN A 19 3.66 -15.72 9.89
N THR A 20 4.30 -16.62 9.14
CA THR A 20 5.51 -16.33 8.35
C THR A 20 5.29 -16.57 6.85
N GLN A 21 4.43 -17.51 6.47
CA GLN A 21 4.15 -17.87 5.07
C GLN A 21 2.86 -17.20 4.59
N CYS A 22 2.85 -15.87 4.60
CA CYS A 22 1.65 -15.07 4.31
C CYS A 22 1.08 -15.35 2.92
N ASP A 23 1.94 -15.54 1.92
CA ASP A 23 1.61 -15.75 0.51
C ASP A 23 1.01 -17.13 0.19
N SER A 24 1.13 -18.08 1.12
CA SER A 24 0.47 -19.39 1.00
C SER A 24 -1.05 -19.29 1.02
N CYS A 25 -1.59 -18.20 1.59
CA CYS A 25 -3.03 -17.94 1.66
C CYS A 25 -3.42 -16.54 1.13
N HIS A 26 -2.57 -15.53 1.33
CA HIS A 26 -2.84 -14.15 0.95
C HIS A 26 -2.17 -13.79 -0.38
N PHE A 27 -2.99 -13.69 -1.43
CA PHE A 27 -2.51 -13.27 -2.74
C PHE A 27 -2.17 -11.78 -2.75
N VAL A 28 -0.95 -11.47 -3.17
CA VAL A 28 -0.48 -10.09 -3.28
C VAL A 28 -1.33 -9.34 -4.31
N PRO A 29 -1.90 -8.17 -3.98
CA PRO A 29 -2.65 -7.37 -4.94
C PRO A 29 -1.80 -7.02 -6.16
N THR A 30 -2.31 -7.33 -7.35
CA THR A 30 -1.63 -7.04 -8.62
C THR A 30 -1.85 -5.61 -9.10
N LYS A 31 -2.96 -4.98 -8.67
CA LYS A 31 -3.27 -3.59 -8.96
C LYS A 31 -2.57 -2.65 -7.99
N ARG A 32 -2.25 -1.45 -8.46
CA ARG A 32 -1.75 -0.37 -7.60
C ARG A 32 -2.84 0.06 -6.63
N ILE A 33 -2.42 0.36 -5.41
CA ILE A 33 -3.27 0.93 -4.38
C ILE A 33 -3.19 2.45 -4.53
N VAL A 34 -4.35 3.11 -4.50
CA VAL A 34 -4.45 4.57 -4.51
C VAL A 34 -4.95 5.05 -3.15
N PHE A 35 -4.09 5.74 -2.43
CA PHE A 35 -4.46 6.40 -1.19
C PHE A 35 -5.09 7.76 -1.49
N THR A 36 -6.23 8.00 -0.84
CA THR A 36 -6.95 9.27 -0.86
C THR A 36 -6.77 10.06 0.44
N LYS A 37 -6.15 9.44 1.45
CA LYS A 37 -5.88 9.99 2.80
C LYS A 37 -4.49 9.55 3.28
N PRO A 38 -3.76 10.37 4.07
CA PRO A 38 -4.08 11.77 4.43
C PRO A 38 -3.97 12.74 3.23
N VAL A 39 -3.20 12.38 2.20
CA VAL A 39 -3.04 13.19 0.98
C VAL A 39 -3.70 12.46 -0.20
N LYS A 40 -4.41 13.21 -1.05
CA LYS A 40 -5.05 12.63 -2.24
C LYS A 40 -4.00 12.21 -3.27
N THR A 41 -4.30 11.15 -4.02
CA THR A 41 -3.57 10.73 -5.24
C THR A 41 -2.17 10.18 -4.99
N VAL A 42 -1.95 9.54 -3.84
CA VAL A 42 -0.70 8.80 -3.59
C VAL A 42 -0.88 7.36 -4.08
N VAL A 43 0.05 6.87 -4.89
CA VAL A 43 0.05 5.48 -5.37
C VAL A 43 1.07 4.62 -4.65
N PHE A 44 0.71 3.36 -4.47
CA PHE A 44 1.59 2.32 -3.94
C PHE A 44 1.45 1.05 -4.78
N ASP A 45 2.55 0.33 -4.98
CA ASP A 45 2.60 -0.88 -5.81
C ASP A 45 3.39 -1.99 -5.09
N HIS A 46 2.70 -3.08 -4.73
CA HIS A 46 3.32 -4.25 -4.10
C HIS A 46 4.35 -4.92 -5.02
N LYS A 47 4.18 -4.88 -6.34
CA LYS A 47 5.14 -5.46 -7.29
C LYS A 47 6.49 -4.76 -7.20
N ILE A 48 6.50 -3.47 -6.89
CA ILE A 48 7.75 -2.72 -6.69
C ILE A 48 8.36 -3.08 -5.33
N HIS A 49 7.59 -3.05 -4.26
CA HIS A 49 8.14 -3.21 -2.90
C HIS A 49 8.47 -4.66 -2.56
N VAL A 50 7.50 -5.57 -2.71
CA VAL A 50 7.66 -7.00 -2.41
C VAL A 50 8.31 -7.72 -3.59
N GLY A 51 7.83 -7.46 -4.82
CA GLY A 51 8.29 -8.18 -6.00
C GLY A 51 9.74 -7.87 -6.39
N LYS A 52 10.04 -6.58 -6.62
CA LYS A 52 11.38 -6.11 -7.01
C LYS A 52 12.27 -5.80 -5.82
N GLY A 53 11.74 -5.07 -4.84
CA GLY A 53 12.46 -4.64 -3.64
C GLY A 53 12.70 -5.77 -2.63
N LYS A 54 12.06 -6.93 -2.80
CA LYS A 54 12.18 -8.10 -1.93
C LYS A 54 11.90 -7.79 -0.45
N ILE A 55 11.06 -6.78 -0.20
CA ILE A 55 10.64 -6.40 1.15
C ILE A 55 9.64 -7.45 1.66
N LEU A 56 9.84 -7.92 2.89
CA LEU A 56 8.97 -8.93 3.50
C LEU A 56 7.61 -8.32 3.86
N CYS A 57 6.53 -9.11 3.76
CA CYS A 57 5.17 -8.67 4.06
C CYS A 57 5.05 -8.09 5.47
N GLU A 58 5.72 -8.72 6.43
CA GLU A 58 5.73 -8.32 7.84
C GLU A 58 6.42 -6.98 8.11
N THR A 59 7.39 -6.57 7.28
CA THR A 59 8.07 -5.28 7.41
C THR A 59 7.09 -4.11 7.35
N CYS A 60 6.02 -4.25 6.58
CA CYS A 60 4.95 -3.26 6.54
C CYS A 60 3.76 -3.67 7.42
N HIS A 61 3.34 -4.94 7.36
CA HIS A 61 2.02 -5.33 7.86
C HIS A 61 1.91 -5.65 9.35
N LYS A 62 3.02 -5.68 10.08
CA LYS A 62 2.98 -5.75 11.55
C LYS A 62 2.77 -4.37 12.17
N ASP A 63 3.50 -3.35 11.70
CA ASP A 63 3.61 -2.08 12.42
C ASP A 63 3.26 -0.84 11.58
N VAL A 64 3.52 -0.84 10.26
CA VAL A 64 3.41 0.36 9.43
C VAL A 64 2.03 0.49 8.76
N PHE A 65 1.52 -0.60 8.20
CA PHE A 65 0.27 -0.65 7.45
C PHE A 65 -0.49 -1.92 7.79
N VAL A 66 -1.59 -1.84 8.52
CA VAL A 66 -2.37 -3.06 8.77
C VAL A 66 -3.05 -3.56 7.49
N MET A 67 -3.13 -4.87 7.34
CA MET A 67 -3.83 -5.51 6.21
C MET A 67 -5.33 -5.28 6.33
N GLY A 68 -5.85 -4.37 5.51
CA GLY A 68 -7.28 -4.10 5.43
C GLY A 68 -7.58 -2.91 4.52
N SER A 69 -8.57 -3.07 3.64
CA SER A 69 -9.09 -1.97 2.84
C SER A 69 -9.74 -0.93 3.76
N GLY A 70 -9.33 0.34 3.60
CA GLY A 70 -9.96 1.46 4.30
C GLY A 70 -9.45 1.70 5.73
N VAL A 71 -8.37 1.07 6.19
CA VAL A 71 -7.89 1.32 7.57
C VAL A 71 -7.32 2.74 7.76
N LEU A 72 -6.83 3.36 6.68
CA LEU A 72 -6.46 4.79 6.71
C LEU A 72 -7.67 5.74 6.63
N SER A 73 -8.91 5.23 6.61
CA SER A 73 -10.12 6.07 6.51
C SER A 73 -10.33 6.97 7.72
N GLY A 74 -9.78 6.61 8.88
CA GLY A 74 -9.79 7.41 10.12
C GLY A 74 -8.71 8.49 10.19
N VAL A 75 -7.74 8.49 9.26
CA VAL A 75 -6.69 9.52 9.21
C VAL A 75 -7.29 10.79 8.60
N GLN A 76 -7.11 11.93 9.26
CA GLN A 76 -7.58 13.22 8.73
C GLN A 76 -6.82 13.58 7.45
N THR A 77 -7.55 14.13 6.48
CA THR A 77 -6.94 14.65 5.26
C THR A 77 -6.18 15.93 5.58
N PHE A 78 -4.93 16.02 5.14
CA PHE A 78 -4.16 17.26 5.21
C PHE A 78 -4.21 17.98 3.86
N ARG A 79 -4.59 19.26 3.88
CA ARG A 79 -4.47 20.17 2.75
C ARG A 79 -4.18 21.57 3.29
N SER A 80 -3.07 22.13 2.86
CA SER A 80 -2.71 23.53 3.11
C SER A 80 -2.06 24.08 1.86
N ASP A 81 -2.17 25.38 1.60
CA ASP A 81 -1.38 26.08 0.59
C ASP A 81 -0.10 26.70 1.17
N ASP A 82 -0.06 26.89 2.50
CA ASP A 82 1.09 27.40 3.24
C ASP A 82 2.28 26.41 3.19
N PRO A 83 3.44 26.82 2.65
CA PRO A 83 4.67 26.01 2.65
C PRO A 83 5.10 25.54 4.04
N THR A 84 4.92 26.36 5.07
CA THR A 84 5.35 26.03 6.45
C THR A 84 4.50 24.91 7.03
N ALA A 85 3.18 25.01 6.90
CA ALA A 85 2.26 23.94 7.29
C ALA A 85 2.53 22.64 6.52
N LYS A 86 2.85 22.70 5.22
CA LYS A 86 3.22 21.52 4.42
C LYS A 86 4.48 20.86 4.95
N SER A 87 5.55 21.63 5.17
CA SER A 87 6.81 21.10 5.72
C SER A 87 6.60 20.48 7.10
N LYS A 88 5.82 21.12 7.98
CA LYS A 88 5.49 20.57 9.29
C LYS A 88 4.72 19.25 9.19
N HIS A 89 3.72 19.17 8.31
CA HIS A 89 2.99 17.91 8.10
C HIS A 89 3.90 16.79 7.55
N LEU A 90 4.81 17.16 6.66
CA LEU A 90 5.82 16.25 6.13
C LEU A 90 6.78 15.74 7.23
N GLU A 91 7.21 16.60 8.15
CA GLU A 91 7.99 16.21 9.33
C GLU A 91 7.19 15.29 10.26
N GLU A 92 5.89 15.54 10.48
CA GLU A 92 5.03 14.68 11.31
C GLU A 92 4.82 13.27 10.72
N LEU A 93 5.04 13.13 9.41
CA LEU A 93 5.06 11.85 8.68
C LEU A 93 6.41 11.15 8.74
N HIS A 94 7.47 11.76 9.28
CA HIS A 94 8.72 11.05 9.57
C HIS A 94 8.44 9.84 10.45
N GLU A 95 9.08 8.71 10.10
CA GLU A 95 8.95 7.43 10.80
C GLU A 95 7.55 6.80 10.73
N LYS A 96 6.59 7.41 10.02
CA LYS A 96 5.23 6.92 9.85
C LYS A 96 4.91 6.61 8.39
N LEU A 97 4.05 5.63 8.16
CA LEU A 97 3.55 5.27 6.82
C LEU A 97 4.74 5.06 5.85
N CYS A 98 4.72 5.70 4.68
CA CYS A 98 5.81 5.64 3.72
C CYS A 98 7.13 6.21 4.26
N GLY A 99 7.04 7.18 5.18
CA GLY A 99 8.18 7.87 5.80
C GLY A 99 9.00 7.00 6.75
N THR A 100 8.50 5.81 7.14
CA THR A 100 9.31 4.81 7.85
C THR A 100 10.53 4.38 7.05
N CYS A 101 10.43 4.32 5.71
CA CYS A 101 11.53 3.93 4.83
C CYS A 101 11.95 5.04 3.84
N HIS A 102 11.02 5.87 3.34
CA HIS A 102 11.32 6.96 2.40
C HIS A 102 11.91 8.20 3.09
N ASN A 103 12.96 8.00 3.88
CA ASN A 103 13.55 8.96 4.80
C ASN A 103 14.92 9.51 4.36
N SER A 104 15.36 9.22 3.12
CA SER A 104 16.69 9.54 2.57
C SER A 104 17.85 8.68 3.10
N ASP A 105 17.57 7.73 3.99
CA ASP A 105 18.54 6.77 4.50
C ASP A 105 18.27 5.38 3.90
N GLN A 106 17.11 4.79 4.22
CA GLN A 106 16.73 3.47 3.72
C GLN A 106 16.22 3.49 2.27
N ALA A 107 15.51 4.54 1.89
CA ALA A 107 15.04 4.77 0.52
C ALA A 107 15.06 6.28 0.22
N PHE A 108 14.77 6.65 -1.03
CA PHE A 108 14.74 8.06 -1.42
C PHE A 108 13.79 8.87 -0.52
N GLY A 109 14.23 10.06 -0.13
CA GLY A 109 13.45 10.97 0.71
C GLY A 109 12.18 11.45 0.02
N PHE A 110 11.05 11.40 0.73
CA PHE A 110 9.78 11.87 0.21
C PHE A 110 9.74 13.41 0.01
N GLN A 111 10.66 14.16 0.63
CA GLN A 111 10.72 15.63 0.56
C GLN A 111 11.17 16.16 -0.81
N THR A 112 11.86 15.35 -1.60
CA THR A 112 12.52 15.81 -2.84
C THR A 112 11.96 15.18 -4.12
N ARG A 113 11.09 14.17 -4.01
CA ARG A 113 10.63 13.35 -5.14
C ARG A 113 9.12 13.12 -5.15
N CYS A 114 8.36 14.20 -5.03
CA CYS A 114 6.90 14.16 -4.87
C CYS A 114 6.18 13.35 -5.97
N THR A 115 6.60 13.50 -7.23
CA THR A 115 5.93 12.87 -8.40
C THR A 115 6.15 11.37 -8.52
N VAL A 116 7.04 10.78 -7.71
CA VAL A 116 7.23 9.32 -7.67
C VAL A 116 6.01 8.64 -7.06
N CYS A 117 5.39 9.30 -6.09
CA CYS A 117 4.23 8.76 -5.36
C CYS A 117 2.93 9.49 -5.70
N HIS A 118 2.99 10.80 -5.98
CA HIS A 118 1.80 11.59 -6.28
C HIS A 118 1.51 11.61 -7.79
N ILE A 119 0.37 11.05 -8.19
CA ILE A 119 -0.07 11.01 -9.60
C ILE A 119 -0.91 12.22 -10.02
N GLY A 120 -1.30 13.05 -9.06
CA GLY A 120 -2.18 14.20 -9.29
C GLY A 120 -3.60 13.79 -9.71
N VAL A 121 -4.48 14.79 -9.83
CA VAL A 121 -5.91 14.56 -10.13
C VAL A 121 -6.15 13.98 -11.52
N LYS A 122 -5.35 14.36 -12.52
CA LYS A 122 -5.41 13.79 -13.86
C LYS A 122 -4.98 12.33 -13.88
N GLY A 123 -3.90 11.98 -13.17
CA GLY A 123 -3.46 10.59 -13.04
C GLY A 123 -4.51 9.73 -12.34
N LEU A 124 -5.17 10.25 -11.31
CA LEU A 124 -6.29 9.56 -10.65
C LEU A 124 -7.43 9.27 -11.63
N GLN A 125 -7.85 10.27 -12.40
CA GLN A 125 -8.97 10.14 -13.33
C GLN A 125 -8.69 9.15 -14.46
N LEU A 126 -7.45 9.11 -14.96
CA LEU A 126 -7.02 8.10 -15.94
C LEU A 126 -7.06 6.68 -15.37
N MET A 127 -6.64 6.50 -14.11
CA MET A 127 -6.71 5.17 -13.48
C MET A 127 -8.16 4.73 -13.22
N GLN A 128 -9.05 5.65 -12.86
CA GLN A 128 -10.48 5.36 -12.67
C GLN A 128 -11.22 5.09 -13.99
N GLY A 129 -10.89 5.81 -15.07
CA GLY A 129 -11.47 5.58 -16.40
C GLY A 129 -11.05 4.25 -17.05
N SER A 130 -9.88 3.71 -16.68
CA SER A 130 -9.42 2.39 -17.17
C SER A 130 -10.15 1.19 -16.55
N GLU A 131 -11.01 1.42 -15.54
CA GLU A 131 -11.83 0.37 -14.94
C GLU A 131 -13.15 0.15 -15.69
N GLU A 132 -13.60 1.11 -16.52
CA GLU A 132 -14.83 0.99 -17.32
C GLU A 132 -14.63 0.27 -18.68
N GLU A 133 -13.41 0.21 -19.24
CA GLU A 133 -13.16 -0.38 -20.58
C GLU A 133 -12.79 -1.88 -20.59
N ASN A 134 -12.82 -2.58 -19.46
CA ASN A 134 -12.55 -4.05 -19.42
C ASN A 134 -13.81 -4.91 -19.20
N GLY A 135 -15.00 -4.36 -19.49
CA GLY A 135 -16.26 -5.10 -19.50
C GLY A 135 -16.54 -5.74 -20.87
N VAL A 136 -16.54 -7.08 -20.89
CA VAL A 136 -17.09 -7.97 -21.94
C VAL A 136 -16.22 -8.18 -23.18
N HIS A 137 -15.54 -9.33 -23.22
CA HIS A 137 -15.25 -10.04 -24.47
C HIS A 137 -15.76 -11.48 -24.31
N GLU A 138 -17.04 -11.70 -24.66
CA GLU A 138 -17.57 -13.05 -24.92
C GLU A 138 -16.98 -13.56 -26.25
N PRO A 139 -16.51 -14.82 -26.32
CA PRO A 139 -16.09 -15.39 -27.59
C PRO A 139 -17.33 -15.83 -28.37
N ALA A 140 -17.61 -15.17 -29.49
CA ALA A 140 -18.53 -15.67 -30.50
C ALA A 140 -17.93 -16.91 -31.17
N GLY A 141 -18.47 -18.08 -30.85
CA GLY A 141 -18.18 -19.35 -31.52
C GLY A 141 -18.88 -19.45 -32.87
N HIS A 142 -18.15 -19.97 -33.86
CA HIS A 142 -18.66 -20.49 -35.13
C HIS A 142 -19.12 -21.94 -34.95
#